data_AF-A0A1W5DBC1-F1
#
_entry.id   AF-A0A1W5DBC1-F1
#
_cell.length_a   1.000
_cell.length_b   1.000
_cell.length_c   1.000
_cell.angle_alpha   90.00
_cell.angle_beta   90.00
_cell.angle_gamma   90.00
#
_symmetry.space_group_name_H-M   'P 1'
#
loop_
_entity.id
_entity.type
_entity.pdbx_description
1 polymer ?
#
loop_
_entity_poly.entity_id
_entity_poly.type
_entity_poly.pdbx_seq_one_letter_code
_entity_poly.pdbx_strand_id
1 'polypeptide(L)'
;MCAAALRQYKIRAVYFGCSNDRFGGTGGVLSIHTSPSIDPPYPVYGGLFREEAIMLLRRFYVQENDKAPEPKGKKTRELKTEILPCATSLSGSSPKGPAEL
;
A
#
# COMPACT_ATOMS: atom_id res chain seq x y z
N MET A 1 4.93 -8.24 -6.96
CA MET A 1 4.05 -9.38 -7.27
C MET A 1 2.58 -8.94 -7.43
N CYS A 2 1.86 -8.61 -6.36
CA CYS A 2 0.41 -8.35 -6.44
C CYS A 2 0.02 -7.26 -7.45
N ALA A 3 0.76 -6.14 -7.49
CA ALA A 3 0.50 -5.05 -8.44
C ALA A 3 0.63 -5.48 -9.91
N ALA A 4 1.53 -6.41 -10.24
CA ALA A 4 1.70 -6.93 -11.59
C ALA A 4 0.55 -7.87 -11.97
N ALA A 5 0.16 -8.77 -11.06
CA ALA A 5 -0.97 -9.66 -11.26
C ALA A 5 -2.26 -8.87 -11.53
N LEU A 6 -2.55 -7.85 -10.71
CA LEU A 6 -3.71 -6.97 -10.92
C LEU A 6 -3.70 -6.26 -12.27
N ARG A 7 -2.51 -5.93 -12.79
CA ARG A 7 -2.33 -5.33 -14.11
C ARG A 7 -2.70 -6.31 -15.23
N GLN A 8 -2.17 -7.53 -15.15
CA GLN A 8 -2.45 -8.61 -16.11
C GLN A 8 -3.94 -8.99 -16.14
N TYR A 9 -4.60 -8.99 -14.97
CA TYR A 9 -6.04 -9.21 -14.86
C TYR A 9 -6.90 -8.00 -15.27
N LYS A 10 -6.29 -6.87 -15.66
CA LYS A 10 -6.97 -5.64 -16.08
C LYS A 10 -7.97 -5.13 -15.03
N ILE A 11 -7.54 -5.07 -13.77
CA ILE A 11 -8.33 -4.46 -12.70
C ILE A 11 -8.72 -3.03 -13.09
N ARG A 12 -9.95 -2.61 -12.76
CA ARG A 12 -10.41 -1.25 -13.08
C ARG A 12 -9.71 -0.17 -12.25
N ALA A 13 -9.51 -0.43 -10.96
CA ALA A 13 -8.89 0.49 -10.01
C ALA A 13 -8.48 -0.25 -8.74
N VAL A 14 -7.53 0.32 -7.98
CA VAL A 14 -7.15 -0.16 -6.65
C VAL A 14 -7.33 0.96 -5.63
N TYR A 15 -7.94 0.62 -4.50
CA TYR A 15 -8.10 1.50 -3.34
C TYR A 15 -7.43 0.84 -2.14
N PHE A 16 -6.60 1.58 -1.40
CA PHE A 16 -5.87 1.02 -0.26
C PHE A 16 -5.71 2.02 0.88
N GLY A 17 -5.43 1.50 2.08
CA GLY A 17 -5.25 2.33 3.28
C GLY A 17 -3.86 2.92 3.43
N CYS A 18 -2.90 2.12 3.90
CA CYS A 18 -1.53 2.60 4.11
C CYS A 18 -0.56 2.10 3.03
N SER A 19 0.46 2.90 2.75
CA SER A 19 1.56 2.52 1.84
C SER A 19 2.36 1.33 2.40
N ASN A 20 3.01 0.59 1.49
CA ASN A 20 3.91 -0.50 1.85
C ASN A 20 5.36 -0.12 1.53
N ASP A 21 6.11 0.24 2.57
CA ASP A 21 7.46 0.78 2.43
C ASP A 21 8.52 -0.25 2.05
N ARG A 22 8.22 -1.56 2.21
CA ARG A 22 9.17 -2.64 1.93
C ARG A 22 8.96 -3.27 0.56
N PHE A 23 7.71 -3.43 0.14
CA PHE A 23 7.33 -4.22 -1.04
C PHE A 23 6.23 -3.55 -1.88
N GLY A 24 5.95 -2.26 -1.67
CA GLY A 24 4.89 -1.54 -2.37
C GLY A 24 5.10 -1.48 -3.87
N GLY A 25 4.18 -2.07 -4.64
CA GLY A 25 4.21 -2.08 -6.11
C GLY A 25 3.39 -0.97 -6.78
N THR A 26 2.78 -0.09 -6.00
CA THR A 26 1.89 0.98 -6.47
C THR A 26 2.39 2.38 -6.11
N GLY A 27 3.71 2.60 -6.18
CA GLY A 27 4.35 3.87 -5.85
C GLY A 27 5.06 3.91 -4.48
N GLY A 28 5.11 2.79 -3.74
CA GLY A 28 5.89 2.69 -2.50
C GLY A 28 7.37 2.43 -2.75
N VAL A 29 7.68 1.29 -3.38
CA VAL A 29 9.05 0.92 -3.80
C VAL A 29 9.17 0.96 -5.32
N LEU A 30 8.15 0.44 -6.01
CA LEU A 30 8.05 0.42 -7.48
C LEU A 30 6.68 0.92 -7.92
N SER A 31 6.60 1.46 -9.14
CA SER A 31 5.35 1.94 -9.75
C SER A 31 4.85 0.98 -10.83
N ILE A 32 4.66 -0.29 -10.48
CA ILE A 32 4.26 -1.36 -11.43
C ILE A 32 2.88 -1.09 -12.05
N HIS A 33 2.00 -0.41 -11.33
CA HIS A 33 0.68 -0.01 -11.83
C HIS A 33 0.70 0.98 -13.02
N THR A 34 1.81 1.72 -13.22
CA THR A 34 1.92 2.80 -14.22
C THR A 34 3.17 2.73 -15.10
N SER A 35 4.17 1.95 -14.73
CA SER A 35 5.42 1.81 -15.51
C SER A 35 5.16 1.32 -16.94
N PRO A 36 6.05 1.57 -17.91
CA PRO A 36 5.94 0.98 -19.24
C PRO A 36 5.83 -0.55 -19.18
N SER A 37 4.83 -1.12 -19.85
CA SER A 37 4.57 -2.56 -19.92
C SER A 37 3.61 -2.86 -21.07
N ILE A 38 3.50 -4.13 -21.45
CA ILE A 38 2.54 -4.62 -22.45
C ILE A 38 1.10 -4.45 -21.92
N ASP A 39 0.90 -4.68 -20.62
CA ASP A 39 -0.41 -4.52 -19.99
C ASP A 39 -0.71 -3.03 -19.72
N PRO A 40 -1.96 -2.55 -19.90
CA PRO A 40 -2.30 -1.17 -19.64
C PRO A 40 -2.16 -0.80 -18.15
N PRO A 41 -1.90 0.48 -17.83
CA PRO A 41 -1.86 0.94 -16.45
C PRO A 41 -3.26 0.97 -15.81
N TYR A 42 -3.33 1.01 -14.48
CA TYR A 42 -4.59 1.19 -13.74
C TYR A 42 -4.45 2.27 -12.66
N PRO A 43 -5.53 3.01 -12.37
CA PRO A 43 -5.53 4.05 -11.34
C PRO A 43 -5.46 3.43 -9.95
N VAL A 44 -4.76 4.14 -9.06
CA VAL A 44 -4.56 3.74 -7.67
C VAL A 44 -4.87 4.92 -6.76
N TYR A 45 -5.64 4.66 -5.70
CA TYR A 45 -6.03 5.64 -4.69
C TYR A 45 -5.64 5.12 -3.30
N GLY A 46 -4.72 5.83 -2.65
CA GLY A 46 -4.23 5.48 -1.30
C GLY A 46 -4.81 6.38 -0.22
N GLY A 47 -4.66 5.97 1.03
CA GLY A 47 -4.98 6.78 2.20
C GLY A 47 -6.31 6.46 2.88
N LEU A 48 -7.12 5.54 2.35
CA LEU A 48 -8.42 5.20 2.93
C LEU A 48 -8.27 4.47 4.27
N PHE A 49 -8.67 5.10 5.38
CA PHE A 49 -8.47 4.54 6.72
C PHE A 49 -6.99 4.19 6.97
N ARG A 50 -6.08 5.10 6.56
CA ARG A 50 -4.62 4.92 6.67
C ARG A 50 -4.19 4.61 8.09
N GLU A 51 -4.73 5.33 9.08
CA GLU A 51 -4.33 5.20 10.47
C GLU A 51 -4.74 3.84 11.04
N GLU A 52 -5.96 3.40 10.73
CA GLU A 52 -6.51 2.11 11.11
C GLU A 52 -5.73 0.96 10.49
N ALA A 53 -5.38 1.08 9.21
CA ALA A 53 -4.55 0.08 8.51
C ALA A 53 -3.15 -0.03 9.15
N ILE A 54 -2.52 1.10 9.50
CA ILE A 54 -1.23 1.11 10.21
C ILE A 54 -1.37 0.47 11.59
N MET A 55 -2.41 0.82 12.35
CA MET A 55 -2.63 0.28 13.69
C MET A 55 -2.88 -1.23 13.67
N LEU A 56 -3.60 -1.74 12.67
CA LEU A 56 -3.81 -3.18 12.50
C LEU A 56 -2.48 -3.91 12.28
N LEU A 57 -1.61 -3.39 11.42
CA LEU A 57 -0.28 -3.96 11.18
C LEU A 57 0.60 -3.90 12.43
N ARG A 58 0.62 -2.76 13.16
CA ARG A 58 1.43 -2.63 14.37
C ARG A 58 1.00 -3.62 15.45
N ARG A 59 -0.32 -3.79 15.66
CA ARG A 59 -0.87 -4.81 16.58
C ARG A 59 -0.42 -6.22 16.18
N PHE A 60 -0.49 -6.55 14.90
CA PHE A 60 -0.02 -7.85 14.38
C PHE A 60 1.47 -8.10 14.68
N TYR A 61 2.34 -7.09 14.54
CA TYR A 61 3.79 -7.30 14.75
C TYR A 61 4.23 -7.39 16.22
N VAL A 62 3.44 -6.81 17.13
CA VAL A 62 3.64 -6.91 18.59
C VAL A 62 3.17 -8.27 19.11
N GLN A 63 2.12 -8.84 18.51
CA GLN A 63 1.64 -10.17 18.87
C GLN A 63 2.70 -11.27 18.70
N GLU A 64 2.62 -12.28 19.56
CA GLU A 64 3.40 -13.52 19.48
C GLU A 64 2.64 -14.56 18.66
N ASN A 65 3.38 -15.48 18.04
CA ASN A 65 2.78 -16.59 17.28
C ASN A 65 3.05 -17.87 18.04
N ASP A 66 2.06 -18.32 18.83
CA ASP A 66 2.15 -19.54 19.65
C ASP A 66 2.28 -20.82 18.80
N LYS A 67 2.03 -20.74 17.49
CA LYS A 67 2.20 -21.84 16.53
C LYS A 67 3.58 -21.88 15.89
N ALA A 68 4.47 -20.96 16.24
CA ALA A 68 5.83 -20.98 15.71
C ALA A 68 6.57 -22.24 16.21
N PRO A 69 7.25 -22.99 15.32
CA PRO A 69 8.03 -24.18 15.72
C PRO A 69 9.05 -23.88 16.82
N GLU A 70 9.59 -22.66 16.80
CA GLU A 70 10.41 -22.09 17.87
C GLU A 70 9.82 -20.73 18.29
N PRO A 71 9.10 -20.67 19.42
CA PRO A 71 8.51 -19.43 19.89
C PRO A 71 9.61 -18.46 20.35
N LYS A 72 9.79 -17.37 19.60
CA LYS A 72 10.66 -16.26 20.00
C LYS A 72 9.82 -15.26 20.79
N GLY A 73 10.07 -15.16 22.09
CA GLY A 73 9.44 -14.15 22.94
C GLY A 73 9.75 -12.74 22.44
N LYS A 74 8.73 -11.90 22.32
CA LYS A 74 8.81 -10.51 21.82
C LYS A 74 8.54 -9.50 22.93
N LYS A 75 8.91 -9.81 24.17
CA LYS A 75 8.58 -9.04 25.39
C LYS A 75 9.00 -7.56 25.36
N THR A 76 9.92 -7.16 24.48
CA THR A 76 10.43 -5.76 24.36
C THR A 76 9.68 -4.93 23.31
N ARG A 77 8.70 -5.48 22.59
CA ARG A 77 8.00 -4.74 21.53
C ARG A 77 6.79 -3.98 22.08
N GLU A 78 6.92 -2.67 22.15
CA GLU A 78 5.82 -1.78 22.53
C GLU A 78 4.99 -1.34 21.31
N LEU A 79 3.68 -1.25 21.50
CA LEU A 79 2.77 -0.75 20.46
C LEU A 79 2.88 0.78 20.40
N LYS A 80 3.52 1.28 19.35
CA LYS A 80 3.51 2.72 19.05
C LYS A 80 2.13 3.13 18.53
N THR A 81 1.50 4.11 19.15
CA THR A 81 0.17 4.63 18.75
C THR A 81 0.26 5.89 17.89
N GLU A 82 1.36 6.62 17.96
CA GLU A 82 1.53 7.85 17.19
C GLU A 82 1.75 7.57 15.70
N ILE A 83 0.97 8.24 14.85
CA ILE A 83 1.05 8.14 13.39
C ILE A 83 1.31 9.54 12.86
N LEU A 84 2.45 9.70 12.19
CA LEU A 84 2.81 10.98 11.59
C LEU A 84 1.87 11.29 10.41
N PRO A 85 1.47 12.57 10.23
CA PRO A 85 0.70 12.99 9.06
C PRO A 85 1.46 12.62 7.78
N CYS A 86 0.72 12.21 6.75
CA CYS A 86 1.35 11.88 5.47
C CYS A 86 1.93 13.17 4.90
N ALA A 87 3.22 13.15 4.52
CA ALA A 87 3.74 14.22 3.68
C ALA A 87 2.94 14.18 2.38
N THR A 88 2.16 15.23 2.12
CA THR A 88 1.44 15.43 0.86
C THR A 88 2.46 15.61 -0.25
N SER A 89 2.85 14.52 -0.92
CA SER A 89 3.44 14.63 -2.25
C SER A 89 2.32 15.02 -3.21
N LEU A 90 2.29 16.30 -3.58
CA LEU A 90 1.52 16.82 -4.71
C LEU A 90 1.88 16.03 -5.98
N SER A 91 1.11 15.00 -6.31
CA SER A 91 1.11 14.41 -7.65
C SER A 91 -0.30 14.00 -8.04
N GLY A 92 -1.18 15.00 -8.08
CA GLY A 92 -2.45 14.90 -8.79
C GLY A 92 -2.18 14.93 -10.29
N SER A 93 -2.04 13.76 -10.92
CA SER A 93 -2.30 13.65 -12.36
C SER A 93 -3.79 13.38 -12.53
N SER A 94 -4.61 14.43 -12.45
CA SER A 94 -5.98 14.34 -12.95
C SER A 94 -5.91 14.06 -14.46
N PRO A 95 -6.69 13.10 -15.00
CA PRO A 95 -6.80 12.93 -16.44
C PRO A 95 -7.44 14.20 -17.01
N LYS A 96 -6.75 14.86 -17.94
CA LYS A 96 -7.38 15.92 -18.76
C LYS A 96 -8.55 15.25 -19.49
N GLY A 97 -9.76 15.75 -19.24
CA GLY A 97 -10.94 15.37 -20.00
C GLY A 97 -10.75 15.63 -21.50
N PRO A 98 -11.54 14.99 -22.37
CA PRO A 98 -11.42 15.16 -23.81
C PRO A 98 -11.69 16.63 -24.16
N ALA A 99 -10.85 17.20 -25.03
CA ALA A 99 -11.15 18.48 -25.65
C ALA A 99 -12.34 18.29 -26.61
N GLU A 100 -13.45 18.96 -26.33
CA GLU A 100 -14.55 19.13 -27.27
C GLU A 100 -14.20 20.22 -28.30
N LEU A 101 -14.53 19.91 -29.57
CA LEU A 101 -14.55 20.69 -30.83
C LEU A 101 -13.31 21.50 -31.24
#